data_AF-A0A952CC29-F1
#
_entry.id   AF-A0A952CC29-F1
#
_cell.length_a   1.000
_cell.length_b   1.000
_cell.length_c   1.000
_cell.angle_alpha   90.00
_cell.angle_beta   90.00
_cell.angle_gamma   90.00
#
_symmetry.space_group_name_H-M   'P 1'
#
loop_
_entity.id
_entity.type
_entity.pdbx_description
1 polymer ?
#
loop_
_entity_poly.entity_id
_entity_poly.type
_entity_poly.pdbx_seq_one_letter_code
_entity_poly.pdbx_strand_id
1 'polypeptide(L)'
;MNVDHIYQLQRDEAFASQFAAAEYQTFVAMPFSNRGGYPEPRIKQMLLQQVHTRANELLQPQAGKRSFAPLKRVDGGGPGGSVVITDQIVTDILCSHFVVGDLTGCNFGVVLEAGVALALKPNGRVLLFTQDDTASLHFDLKVTNINRYKEDNLVENVAKALVSAAITFEQEADRYIRLISSQLTPDAIALLNIYGRLWKDWQKGSHQPSLYVEKTAGYVEEFTGDSGRISFHQALRELLARRLFWNHYEPNTGIGVDSYGLHATKLGWRVIEHLWQHDPKMREPSGSVTGPNM
;
A
#
# COMPACT_ATOMS: atom_id res chain seq x y z
N MET A 1 19.99 16.18 -3.57
CA MET A 1 18.82 15.32 -3.28
C MET A 1 17.58 16.17 -3.47
N ASN A 2 16.76 15.92 -4.50
CA ASN A 2 15.56 16.72 -4.74
C ASN A 2 14.44 16.19 -3.83
N VAL A 3 14.35 16.80 -2.65
CA VAL A 3 13.39 16.49 -1.59
C VAL A 3 11.98 16.39 -2.19
N ASP A 4 11.50 17.39 -2.93
CA ASP A 4 10.13 17.41 -3.44
C ASP A 4 9.81 16.26 -4.41
N HIS A 5 10.77 15.85 -5.24
CA HIS A 5 10.61 14.72 -6.17
C HIS A 5 10.52 13.38 -5.43
N ILE A 6 11.33 13.18 -4.39
CA ILE A 6 11.33 11.98 -3.54
C ILE A 6 10.04 11.93 -2.73
N TYR A 7 9.65 13.02 -2.07
CA TYR A 7 8.49 13.02 -1.17
C TYR A 7 7.14 12.92 -1.86
N GLN A 8 6.98 13.40 -3.11
CA GLN A 8 5.68 13.34 -3.81
C GLN A 8 5.52 12.11 -4.70
N LEU A 9 6.56 11.64 -5.40
CA LEU A 9 6.44 10.47 -6.27
C LEU A 9 6.59 9.18 -5.48
N GLN A 10 7.59 9.08 -4.59
CA GLN A 10 7.79 7.85 -3.81
C GLN A 10 6.68 7.64 -2.78
N ARG A 11 6.10 8.71 -2.22
CA ARG A 11 4.97 8.58 -1.29
C ARG A 11 3.75 7.98 -1.99
N ASP A 12 3.56 8.33 -3.25
CA ASP A 12 2.44 7.85 -4.05
C ASP A 12 2.63 6.45 -4.57
N GLU A 13 3.83 6.12 -5.02
CA GLU A 13 4.21 4.74 -5.34
C GLU A 13 4.10 3.86 -4.09
N ALA A 14 4.54 4.34 -2.93
CA ALA A 14 4.41 3.64 -1.67
C ALA A 14 2.95 3.45 -1.24
N PHE A 15 2.12 4.49 -1.41
CA PHE A 15 0.69 4.39 -1.12
C PHE A 15 0.01 3.40 -2.07
N ALA A 16 0.30 3.47 -3.38
CA ALA A 16 -0.19 2.51 -4.36
C ALA A 16 0.27 1.08 -4.03
N SER A 17 1.52 0.91 -3.64
CA SER A 17 2.11 -0.37 -3.22
C SER A 17 1.39 -0.95 -2.00
N GLN A 18 1.14 -0.15 -0.97
CA GLN A 18 0.35 -0.56 0.21
C GLN A 18 -1.08 -0.97 -0.18
N PHE A 19 -1.76 -0.18 -1.01
CA PHE A 19 -3.12 -0.50 -1.44
C PHE A 19 -3.21 -1.80 -2.26
N ALA A 20 -2.18 -2.05 -3.08
CA ALA A 20 -2.08 -3.18 -3.97
C ALA A 20 -1.64 -4.49 -3.30
N ALA A 21 -1.00 -4.40 -2.14
CA ALA A 21 -0.37 -5.53 -1.51
C ALA A 21 -1.42 -6.60 -1.15
N ALA A 22 -1.08 -7.87 -1.41
CA ALA A 22 -1.88 -9.00 -0.93
C ALA A 22 -1.72 -9.20 0.58
N GLU A 23 -0.60 -8.72 1.14
CA GLU A 23 -0.21 -8.92 2.53
C GLU A 23 0.28 -7.61 3.15
N TYR A 24 -0.01 -7.40 4.43
CA TYR A 24 0.56 -6.31 5.20
C TYR A 24 2.07 -6.50 5.36
N GLN A 25 2.83 -5.52 4.87
CA GLN A 25 4.28 -5.45 5.03
C GLN A 25 4.61 -4.60 6.26
N THR A 26 5.55 -5.06 7.09
CA THR A 26 5.97 -4.34 8.30
C THR A 26 7.49 -4.20 8.30
N PHE A 27 7.96 -2.96 8.42
CA PHE A 27 9.37 -2.65 8.64
C PHE A 27 9.68 -2.71 10.13
N VAL A 28 10.83 -3.29 10.49
CA VAL A 28 11.28 -3.42 11.87
C VAL A 28 12.58 -2.66 12.07
N ALA A 29 12.51 -1.67 12.95
CA ALA A 29 13.65 -0.97 13.53
C ALA A 29 13.97 -1.63 14.90
N MET A 30 15.10 -2.30 15.04
CA MET A 30 15.56 -2.84 16.34
C MET A 30 17.07 -2.65 16.51
N PRO A 31 17.66 -2.86 17.71
CA PRO A 31 19.11 -2.84 17.89
C PRO A 31 19.85 -3.94 17.11
N PHE A 32 21.05 -3.67 16.58
CA PHE A 32 21.86 -4.62 15.77
C PHE A 32 22.73 -5.59 16.60
N SER A 33 22.81 -5.41 17.92
CA SER A 33 23.74 -6.17 18.75
C SER A 33 23.28 -6.23 20.20
N ASN A 34 23.82 -7.20 20.95
CA ASN A 34 23.59 -7.41 22.39
C ASN A 34 24.26 -6.32 23.26
N ARG A 35 24.06 -5.04 22.95
CA ARG A 35 24.55 -3.94 23.78
C ARG A 35 23.55 -3.67 24.91
N GLY A 36 24.07 -3.50 26.13
CA GLY A 36 23.25 -3.13 27.29
C GLY A 36 22.33 -4.24 27.81
N GLY A 37 22.65 -5.51 27.56
CA GLY A 37 21.83 -6.64 28.04
C GLY A 37 20.61 -6.96 27.16
N TYR A 38 20.45 -6.27 26.03
CA TYR A 38 19.41 -6.56 25.04
C TYR A 38 19.65 -7.92 24.36
N PRO A 39 18.72 -8.88 24.40
CA PRO A 39 18.91 -10.21 23.83
C PRO A 39 18.54 -10.25 22.34
N GLU A 40 19.33 -9.58 21.50
CA GLU A 40 19.07 -9.35 20.07
C GLU A 40 18.68 -10.62 19.29
N PRO A 41 19.42 -11.75 19.36
CA PRO A 41 19.08 -12.93 18.56
C PRO A 41 17.68 -13.46 18.89
N ARG A 42 17.29 -13.43 20.17
CA ARG A 42 16.00 -13.91 20.64
C ARG A 42 14.89 -12.97 20.21
N ILE A 43 15.05 -11.66 20.43
CA ILE A 43 14.05 -10.66 20.05
C ILE A 43 13.88 -10.62 18.53
N LYS A 44 14.97 -10.71 17.77
CA LYS A 44 14.95 -10.76 16.30
C LYS A 44 14.19 -11.98 15.81
N GLN A 45 14.45 -13.15 16.39
CA GLN A 45 13.72 -14.36 16.04
C GLN A 45 12.22 -14.21 16.32
N MET A 46 11.85 -13.69 17.50
CA MET A 46 10.46 -13.48 17.88
C MET A 46 9.74 -12.50 16.95
N LEU A 47 10.34 -11.35 16.68
CA LEU A 47 9.76 -10.32 15.80
C LEU A 47 9.62 -10.80 14.36
N LEU A 48 10.69 -11.33 13.76
CA LEU A 48 10.70 -11.64 12.33
C LEU A 48 9.94 -12.94 12.01
N GLN A 49 9.92 -13.92 12.92
CA GLN A 49 9.37 -15.26 12.63
C GLN A 49 8.03 -15.55 13.31
N GLN A 50 7.72 -14.97 14.48
CA GLN A 50 6.55 -15.39 15.27
C GLN A 50 5.41 -14.38 15.26
N VAL A 51 5.72 -13.08 15.24
CA VAL A 51 4.71 -12.01 15.33
C VAL A 51 3.68 -12.07 14.20
N HIS A 52 4.11 -12.26 12.95
CA HIS A 52 3.18 -12.27 11.81
C HIS A 52 2.20 -13.45 11.89
N THR A 53 2.67 -14.64 12.27
CA THR A 53 1.83 -15.82 12.50
C THR A 53 0.79 -15.53 13.56
N ARG A 54 1.20 -14.98 14.70
CA ARG A 54 0.29 -14.64 15.79
C ARG A 54 -0.71 -13.55 15.39
N ALA A 55 -0.27 -12.53 14.66
CA ALA A 55 -1.14 -11.47 14.16
C ALA A 55 -2.19 -12.04 13.19
N ASN A 56 -1.81 -12.99 12.32
CA ASN A 56 -2.74 -13.68 11.43
C ASN A 56 -3.78 -14.49 12.20
N GLU A 57 -3.39 -15.23 13.25
CA GLU A 57 -4.33 -15.94 14.12
C GLU A 57 -5.33 -14.99 14.78
N LEU A 58 -4.86 -13.85 15.29
CA LEU A 58 -5.70 -12.83 15.92
C LEU A 58 -6.61 -12.08 14.92
N LEU A 59 -6.21 -12.03 13.65
CA LEU A 59 -6.97 -11.38 12.57
C LEU A 59 -8.08 -12.28 12.00
N GLN A 60 -7.91 -13.61 11.99
CA GLN A 60 -8.90 -14.57 11.50
C GLN A 60 -10.33 -14.38 12.03
N PRO A 61 -10.58 -14.06 13.31
CA PRO A 61 -11.94 -13.80 13.79
C PRO A 61 -12.57 -12.50 13.25
N GLN A 62 -11.83 -11.65 12.52
CA GLN A 62 -12.29 -10.33 12.07
C GLN A 62 -12.40 -10.16 10.55
N ALA A 63 -12.34 -11.27 9.79
CA ALA A 63 -12.43 -11.26 8.31
C ALA A 63 -11.46 -10.26 7.65
N GLY A 64 -10.21 -10.22 8.11
CA GLY A 64 -9.19 -9.30 7.57
C GLY A 64 -9.00 -9.48 6.06
N LYS A 65 -8.96 -8.36 5.31
CA LYS A 65 -8.80 -8.36 3.85
C LYS A 65 -7.43 -8.88 3.37
N ARG A 66 -6.42 -8.92 4.26
CA ARG A 66 -5.04 -9.30 3.97
C ARG A 66 -4.43 -10.07 5.14
N SER A 67 -3.49 -10.98 4.86
CA SER A 67 -2.61 -11.57 5.88
C SER A 67 -1.44 -10.64 6.19
N PHE A 68 -0.79 -10.82 7.33
CA PHE A 68 0.51 -10.25 7.66
C PHE A 68 1.62 -11.11 7.07
N ALA A 69 2.51 -10.48 6.30
CA ALA A 69 3.75 -11.08 5.85
C ALA A 69 4.77 -11.15 7.01
N PRO A 70 5.81 -12.00 6.89
CA PRO A 70 6.95 -11.95 7.80
C PRO A 70 7.51 -10.53 7.91
N LEU A 71 7.78 -10.11 9.14
CA LEU A 71 8.35 -8.81 9.45
C LEU A 71 9.75 -8.72 8.84
N LYS A 72 10.12 -7.55 8.32
CA LYS A 72 11.40 -7.33 7.62
C LYS A 72 12.23 -6.27 8.31
N ARG A 73 13.54 -6.53 8.37
CA ARG A 73 14.56 -5.59 8.82
C ARG A 73 15.61 -5.46 7.73
N VAL A 74 16.10 -4.24 7.50
CA VAL A 74 17.30 -4.03 6.69
C VAL A 74 18.51 -4.36 7.56
N ASP A 75 19.02 -5.58 7.43
CA ASP A 75 20.31 -5.94 7.98
C ASP A 75 21.39 -5.44 7.01
N GLY A 76 22.33 -4.61 7.46
CA GLY A 76 23.36 -3.97 6.64
C GLY A 76 24.40 -4.89 5.99
N GLY A 77 24.02 -6.10 5.57
CA GLY A 77 24.88 -7.12 4.95
C GLY A 77 24.92 -7.10 3.42
N GLY A 78 24.30 -6.12 2.76
CA GLY A 78 24.44 -5.93 1.31
C GLY A 78 25.78 -5.26 0.95
N PRO A 79 26.29 -5.42 -0.28
CA PRO A 79 27.59 -4.86 -0.71
C PRO A 79 27.62 -3.32 -0.87
N GLY A 80 26.78 -2.57 -0.16
CA GLY A 80 26.65 -1.11 -0.26
C GLY A 80 27.19 -0.37 0.97
N GLY A 81 27.79 0.80 0.75
CA GLY A 81 28.20 1.72 1.82
C GLY A 81 27.01 2.30 2.60
N SER A 82 27.29 3.00 3.71
CA SER A 82 26.29 3.52 4.65
C SER A 82 25.17 4.37 4.02
N VAL A 83 25.49 5.13 2.96
CA VAL A 83 24.53 5.97 2.23
C VAL A 83 23.46 5.12 1.52
N VAL A 84 23.85 4.00 0.90
CA VAL A 84 22.94 3.08 0.20
C VAL A 84 21.95 2.43 1.17
N ILE A 85 22.39 2.20 2.41
CA ILE A 85 21.55 1.62 3.47
C ILE A 85 20.49 2.63 3.94
N THR A 86 20.82 3.92 4.02
CA THR A 86 19.87 4.96 4.46
C THR A 86 18.72 5.14 3.45
N ASP A 87 19.00 5.21 2.15
CA ASP A 87 17.96 5.36 1.11
C ASP A 87 17.04 4.13 1.06
N GLN A 88 17.60 2.93 1.22
CA GLN A 88 16.84 1.70 1.29
C GLN A 88 15.92 1.66 2.52
N ILE A 89 16.43 2.05 3.70
CA ILE A 89 15.62 2.15 4.92
C ILE A 89 14.46 3.12 4.74
N VAL A 90 14.70 4.30 4.19
CA VAL A 90 13.65 5.31 3.97
C VAL A 90 12.58 4.76 3.01
N THR A 91 13.00 4.10 1.93
CA THR A 91 12.09 3.52 0.94
C THR A 91 11.28 2.36 1.53
N ASP A 92 11.91 1.47 2.29
CA ASP A 92 11.23 0.34 2.95
C ASP A 92 10.27 0.81 4.04
N ILE A 93 10.65 1.84 4.80
CA ILE A 93 9.74 2.52 5.72
C ILE A 93 8.59 3.09 4.93
N LEU A 94 8.80 3.83 3.84
CA LEU A 94 7.72 4.47 3.10
C LEU A 94 6.74 3.43 2.52
N CYS A 95 7.24 2.37 1.89
CA CYS A 95 6.48 1.30 1.26
C CYS A 95 5.83 0.30 2.23
N SER A 96 6.31 0.18 3.46
CA SER A 96 5.67 -0.69 4.46
C SER A 96 4.30 -0.14 4.89
N HIS A 97 3.40 -1.00 5.37
CA HIS A 97 2.14 -0.55 5.96
C HIS A 97 2.39 -0.01 7.37
N PHE A 98 3.21 -0.74 8.13
CA PHE A 98 3.49 -0.48 9.53
C PHE A 98 4.99 -0.45 9.79
N VAL A 99 5.37 0.29 10.82
CA VAL A 99 6.72 0.29 11.37
C VAL A 99 6.65 -0.20 12.81
N VAL A 100 7.48 -1.17 13.16
CA VAL A 100 7.69 -1.61 14.54
C VAL A 100 9.08 -1.15 14.97
N GLY A 101 9.15 -0.31 16.00
CA GLY A 101 10.40 0.20 16.55
C GLY A 101 10.65 -0.32 17.97
N ASP A 102 11.75 -1.03 18.20
CA ASP A 102 12.19 -1.46 19.53
C ASP A 102 13.24 -0.49 20.09
N LEU A 103 12.77 0.45 20.91
CA LEU A 103 13.54 1.54 21.50
C LEU A 103 14.38 1.11 22.71
N THR A 104 14.43 -0.18 23.03
CA THR A 104 15.19 -0.69 24.18
C THR A 104 16.66 -0.28 24.11
N GLY A 105 17.19 0.22 25.22
CA GLY A 105 18.54 0.75 25.35
C GLY A 105 18.77 2.09 24.64
N CYS A 106 17.72 2.77 24.17
CA CYS A 106 17.80 4.03 23.42
C CYS A 106 18.81 3.97 22.26
N ASN A 107 18.77 2.88 21.48
CA ASN A 107 19.70 2.70 20.36
C ASN A 107 19.52 3.82 19.31
N PHE A 108 20.55 4.63 19.10
CA PHE A 108 20.51 5.80 18.20
C PHE A 108 20.04 5.47 16.77
N GLY A 109 20.41 4.31 16.23
CA GLY A 109 19.97 3.89 14.90
C GLY A 109 18.46 3.66 14.86
N VAL A 110 17.92 2.97 15.86
CA VAL A 110 16.47 2.76 15.97
C VAL A 110 15.72 4.07 16.21
N VAL A 111 16.27 4.96 17.04
CA VAL A 111 15.66 6.28 17.29
C VAL A 111 15.59 7.10 16.00
N LEU A 112 16.64 7.06 15.17
CA LEU A 112 16.66 7.70 13.86
C LEU A 112 15.59 7.12 12.93
N GLU A 113 15.52 5.79 12.81
CA GLU A 113 14.53 5.09 11.97
C GLU A 113 13.09 5.37 12.45
N ALA A 114 12.86 5.39 13.77
CA ALA A 114 11.58 5.76 14.36
C ALA A 114 11.22 7.22 14.07
N GLY A 115 12.18 8.14 14.15
CA GLY A 115 11.98 9.55 13.79
C GLY A 115 11.59 9.72 12.32
N VAL A 116 12.27 9.03 11.41
CA VAL A 116 11.92 8.98 9.98
C VAL A 116 10.51 8.42 9.80
N ALA A 117 10.16 7.32 10.46
CA ALA A 117 8.84 6.72 10.39
C ALA A 117 7.73 7.66 10.88
N LEU A 118 7.93 8.36 12.00
CA LEU A 118 6.99 9.33 12.54
C LEU A 118 6.80 10.55 11.62
N ALA A 119 7.84 10.94 10.87
CA ALA A 119 7.73 12.01 9.89
C ALA A 119 6.97 11.59 8.62
N LEU A 120 7.08 10.31 8.23
CA LEU A 120 6.55 9.80 6.95
C LEU A 120 5.19 9.12 7.07
N LYS A 121 4.84 8.58 8.24
CA LYS A 121 3.62 7.78 8.45
C LYS A 121 2.67 8.42 9.44
N PRO A 122 1.36 8.19 9.27
CA PRO A 122 0.39 8.48 10.34
C PRO A 122 0.75 7.75 11.63
N ASN A 123 0.57 8.42 12.77
CA ASN A 123 0.93 7.90 14.10
C ASN A 123 0.36 6.50 14.40
N GLY A 124 -0.85 6.19 13.91
CA GLY A 124 -1.49 4.87 14.09
C GLY A 124 -0.80 3.71 13.36
N ARG A 125 0.23 3.98 12.55
CA ARG A 125 1.00 2.99 11.78
C ARG A 125 2.45 2.83 12.26
N VAL A 126 2.86 3.60 13.26
CA VAL A 126 4.19 3.52 13.89
C VAL A 126 4.00 2.96 15.30
N LEU A 127 4.47 1.75 15.52
CA LEU A 127 4.28 0.97 16.73
C LEU A 127 5.61 0.91 17.48
N LEU A 128 5.72 1.69 18.56
CA LEU A 128 6.95 1.81 19.33
C LEU A 128 6.87 0.96 20.60
N PHE A 129 7.95 0.25 20.89
CA PHE A 129 8.08 -0.70 21.98
C PHE A 129 9.37 -0.48 22.76
N THR A 130 9.37 -0.82 24.05
CA THR A 130 10.60 -0.84 24.86
C THR A 130 10.50 -1.81 26.04
N GLN A 131 11.63 -2.38 26.46
CA GLN A 131 11.76 -3.06 27.75
C GLN A 131 12.09 -2.07 28.90
N ASP A 132 12.59 -0.89 28.55
CA ASP A 132 13.02 0.11 29.52
C ASP A 132 11.83 0.77 30.23
N ASP A 133 12.14 1.56 31.26
CA ASP A 133 11.15 2.48 31.80
C ASP A 133 10.90 3.64 30.84
N THR A 134 9.64 4.08 30.71
CA THR A 134 9.32 5.21 29.82
C THR A 134 10.02 6.50 30.27
N ALA A 135 10.34 6.62 31.56
CA ALA A 135 11.11 7.73 32.11
C ALA A 135 12.56 7.80 31.57
N SER A 136 13.16 6.66 31.20
CA SER A 136 14.54 6.60 30.70
C SER A 136 14.66 6.80 29.19
N LEU A 137 13.54 6.87 28.46
CA LEU A 137 13.56 7.18 27.03
C LEU A 137 13.92 8.65 26.76
N HIS A 138 14.45 8.92 25.57
CA HIS A 138 14.72 10.28 25.12
C HIS A 138 13.44 11.15 25.14
N PHE A 139 13.54 12.43 25.50
CA PHE A 139 12.38 13.30 25.68
C PHE A 139 11.53 13.44 24.40
N ASP A 140 12.16 13.45 23.23
CA ASP A 140 11.48 13.48 21.92
C ASP A 140 10.56 12.27 21.69
N LEU A 141 10.84 11.14 22.34
CA LEU A 141 10.03 9.93 22.22
C LEU A 141 8.91 9.90 23.25
N LYS A 142 9.02 10.61 24.38
CA LYS A 142 8.04 10.58 25.48
C LYS A 142 6.66 11.11 25.10
N VAL A 143 6.58 11.91 24.04
CA VAL A 143 5.31 12.42 23.50
C VAL A 143 4.62 11.44 22.55
N THR A 144 5.23 10.29 22.27
CA THR A 144 4.66 9.23 21.43
C THR A 144 4.13 8.07 22.27
N ASN A 145 3.12 7.37 21.76
CA ASN A 145 2.58 6.18 22.40
C ASN A 145 3.61 5.03 22.29
N ILE A 146 4.27 4.73 23.41
CA ILE A 146 5.25 3.66 23.50
C ILE A 146 4.71 2.55 24.39
N ASN A 147 4.69 1.34 23.86
CA ASN A 147 4.22 0.16 24.55
C ASN A 147 5.37 -0.52 25.27
N ARG A 148 5.25 -0.69 26.59
CA ARG A 148 6.23 -1.48 27.33
C ARG A 148 5.98 -2.97 27.11
N TYR A 149 7.06 -3.74 27.03
CA TYR A 149 6.98 -5.19 26.90
C TYR A 149 7.98 -5.91 27.81
N LYS A 150 7.68 -7.19 28.06
CA LYS A 150 8.59 -8.19 28.60
C LYS A 150 8.77 -9.27 27.53
N GLU A 151 9.89 -9.98 27.56
CA GLU A 151 10.18 -10.97 26.51
C GLU A 151 9.04 -11.97 26.29
N ASP A 152 8.43 -12.45 27.37
CA ASP A 152 7.33 -13.42 27.35
C ASP A 152 6.03 -12.89 26.72
N ASN A 153 5.84 -11.57 26.68
CA ASN A 153 4.64 -10.94 26.10
C ASN A 153 4.89 -10.15 24.81
N LEU A 154 6.14 -10.07 24.33
CA LEU A 154 6.50 -9.31 23.14
C LEU A 154 5.65 -9.70 21.93
N VAL A 155 5.59 -11.00 21.62
CA VAL A 155 4.90 -11.51 20.41
C VAL A 155 3.42 -11.14 20.46
N GLU A 156 2.76 -11.36 21.60
CA GLU A 156 1.34 -11.08 21.78
C GLU A 156 1.05 -9.56 21.71
N ASN A 157 1.88 -8.74 22.35
CA ASN A 157 1.68 -7.28 22.38
C ASN A 157 1.89 -6.66 21.00
N VAL A 158 2.96 -7.05 20.28
CA VAL A 158 3.22 -6.55 18.93
C VAL A 158 2.15 -7.04 17.95
N ALA A 159 1.74 -8.31 18.03
CA ALA A 159 0.68 -8.84 17.18
C ALA A 159 -0.66 -8.09 17.36
N LYS A 160 -1.07 -7.82 18.61
CA LYS A 160 -2.28 -7.03 18.90
C LYS A 160 -2.20 -5.62 18.34
N ALA A 161 -1.05 -4.97 18.52
CA ALA A 161 -0.83 -3.62 17.99
C ALA A 161 -0.88 -3.60 16.45
N LEU A 162 -0.30 -4.59 15.78
CA LEU A 162 -0.37 -4.75 14.33
C LEU A 162 -1.80 -4.98 13.84
N VAL A 163 -2.57 -5.85 14.49
CA VAL A 163 -3.98 -6.07 14.15
C VAL A 163 -4.79 -4.77 14.30
N SER A 164 -4.61 -4.05 15.41
CA SER A 164 -5.26 -2.75 15.60
C SER A 164 -4.88 -1.75 14.50
N ALA A 165 -3.59 -1.64 14.17
CA ALA A 165 -3.11 -0.75 13.13
C ALA A 165 -3.65 -1.14 11.74
N ALA A 166 -3.80 -2.43 11.46
CA ALA A 166 -4.39 -2.92 10.21
C ALA A 166 -5.87 -2.58 10.08
N ILE A 167 -6.65 -2.72 11.15
CA ILE A 167 -8.06 -2.30 11.16
C ILE A 167 -8.15 -0.79 10.88
N THR A 168 -7.33 0.02 11.56
CA THR A 168 -7.30 1.47 11.33
C THR A 168 -6.87 1.80 9.90
N PHE A 169 -5.86 1.13 9.36
CA PHE A 169 -5.41 1.30 7.97
C PHE A 169 -6.55 1.03 6.99
N GLU A 170 -7.29 -0.08 7.15
CA GLU A 170 -8.40 -0.44 6.27
C GLU A 170 -9.54 0.57 6.36
N GLN A 171 -9.88 1.05 7.55
CA GLN A 171 -10.89 2.08 7.73
C GLN A 171 -10.48 3.41 7.09
N GLU A 172 -9.22 3.82 7.23
CA GLU A 172 -8.66 5.00 6.57
C GLU A 172 -8.66 4.85 5.05
N ALA A 173 -8.27 3.68 4.55
CA ALA A 173 -8.27 3.36 3.13
C ALA A 173 -9.69 3.43 2.55
N ASP A 174 -10.67 2.80 3.20
CA ASP A 174 -12.07 2.83 2.77
C ASP A 174 -12.68 4.23 2.87
N ARG A 175 -12.27 5.05 3.85
CA ARG A 175 -12.68 6.46 3.94
C ARG A 175 -12.08 7.28 2.80
N TYR A 176 -10.80 7.07 2.49
CA TYR A 176 -10.11 7.74 1.41
C TYR A 176 -10.72 7.40 0.04
N ILE A 177 -10.99 6.12 -0.22
CA ILE A 177 -11.66 5.66 -1.43
C ILE A 177 -13.03 6.33 -1.58
N ARG A 178 -13.84 6.36 -0.50
CA ARG A 178 -15.14 7.06 -0.51
C ARG A 178 -15.01 8.55 -0.81
N LEU A 179 -14.04 9.22 -0.20
CA LEU A 179 -13.79 10.65 -0.41
C LEU A 179 -13.38 10.94 -1.85
N ILE A 180 -12.46 10.17 -2.42
CA ILE A 180 -12.07 10.34 -3.83
C ILE A 180 -13.29 10.11 -4.72
N SER A 181 -14.00 9.00 -4.51
CA SER A 181 -15.13 8.61 -5.36
C SER A 181 -16.23 9.66 -5.39
N SER A 182 -16.51 10.33 -4.26
CA SER A 182 -17.54 11.37 -4.20
C SER A 182 -17.15 12.69 -4.86
N GLN A 183 -15.86 12.88 -5.16
CA GLN A 183 -15.35 14.08 -5.81
C GLN A 183 -15.12 13.91 -7.32
N LEU A 184 -15.29 12.70 -7.86
CA LEU A 184 -15.12 12.43 -9.28
C LEU A 184 -16.28 12.98 -10.10
N THR A 185 -15.98 13.52 -11.27
CA THR A 185 -17.01 13.90 -12.24
C THR A 185 -17.72 12.67 -12.82
N PRO A 186 -18.96 12.81 -13.32
CA PRO A 186 -19.68 11.73 -13.99
C PRO A 186 -18.87 11.09 -15.14
N ASP A 187 -18.20 11.90 -15.96
CA ASP A 187 -17.39 11.43 -17.08
C ASP A 187 -16.17 10.62 -16.61
N ALA A 188 -15.53 11.02 -15.50
CA ALA A 188 -14.43 10.26 -14.89
C ALA A 188 -14.90 8.92 -14.33
N ILE A 189 -16.08 8.88 -13.70
CA ILE A 189 -16.71 7.64 -13.23
C ILE A 189 -17.05 6.72 -14.41
N ALA A 190 -17.63 7.26 -15.49
CA ALA A 190 -17.93 6.52 -16.70
C ALA A 190 -16.64 5.89 -17.28
N LEU A 191 -15.56 6.66 -17.39
CA LEU A 191 -14.27 6.19 -17.89
C LEU A 191 -13.64 5.07 -17.03
N LEU A 192 -13.71 5.17 -15.70
CA LEU A 192 -13.29 4.11 -14.78
C LEU A 192 -14.13 2.83 -14.95
N ASN A 193 -15.44 2.99 -15.10
CA ASN A 193 -16.36 1.87 -15.31
C ASN A 193 -16.08 1.14 -16.63
N ILE A 194 -15.83 1.88 -17.71
CA ILE A 194 -15.46 1.32 -19.02
C ILE A 194 -14.19 0.49 -18.89
N TYR A 195 -13.14 1.06 -18.29
CA TYR A 195 -11.89 0.36 -18.07
C TYR A 195 -12.09 -0.94 -17.29
N GLY A 196 -12.84 -0.87 -16.18
CA GLY A 196 -13.11 -2.05 -15.37
C GLY A 196 -13.88 -3.12 -16.15
N ARG A 197 -14.91 -2.77 -16.93
CA ARG A 197 -15.68 -3.74 -17.74
C ARG A 197 -14.79 -4.49 -18.72
N LEU A 198 -13.97 -3.75 -19.47
CA LEU A 198 -13.02 -4.33 -20.43
C LEU A 198 -12.07 -5.34 -19.77
N TRP A 199 -11.71 -5.12 -18.52
CA TRP A 199 -10.83 -6.02 -17.77
C TRP A 199 -11.56 -7.21 -17.12
N LYS A 200 -12.85 -7.08 -16.80
CA LYS A 200 -13.64 -8.15 -16.18
C LYS A 200 -13.93 -9.31 -17.14
N ASP A 201 -14.14 -9.01 -18.42
CA ASP A 201 -14.46 -10.02 -19.45
C ASP A 201 -13.22 -10.80 -19.93
N TRP A 202 -12.18 -10.87 -19.11
CA TRP A 202 -10.85 -11.17 -19.58
C TRP A 202 -10.20 -12.36 -18.87
N GLN A 203 -9.61 -13.26 -19.67
CA GLN A 203 -9.08 -14.52 -19.19
C GLN A 203 -7.68 -14.38 -18.61
N LYS A 204 -7.40 -15.15 -17.55
CA LYS A 204 -6.09 -15.23 -16.90
C LYS A 204 -5.03 -15.67 -17.92
N GLY A 205 -4.06 -14.79 -18.23
CA GLY A 205 -2.93 -15.08 -19.14
C GLY A 205 -2.88 -14.26 -20.44
N SER A 206 -3.84 -13.37 -20.68
CA SER A 206 -3.82 -12.44 -21.83
C SER A 206 -3.01 -11.15 -21.52
N HIS A 207 -2.74 -10.26 -22.50
CA HIS A 207 -2.10 -8.90 -22.36
C HIS A 207 -3.00 -7.76 -21.80
N GLN A 208 -2.62 -7.12 -20.68
CA GLN A 208 -3.52 -6.26 -19.88
C GLN A 208 -4.25 -5.21 -20.72
N PRO A 209 -5.59 -5.04 -20.57
CA PRO A 209 -6.32 -4.09 -21.39
C PRO A 209 -5.86 -2.67 -21.09
N SER A 210 -5.60 -1.94 -22.17
CA SER A 210 -5.27 -0.53 -22.21
C SER A 210 -6.42 0.23 -22.86
N LEU A 211 -6.77 1.40 -22.34
CA LEU A 211 -7.56 2.35 -23.11
C LEU A 211 -6.62 3.16 -23.99
N TYR A 212 -6.88 3.16 -25.29
CA TYR A 212 -6.12 3.95 -26.25
C TYR A 212 -6.89 5.22 -26.60
N VAL A 213 -6.26 6.38 -26.41
CA VAL A 213 -6.86 7.69 -26.66
C VAL A 213 -7.38 7.82 -28.10
N GLU A 214 -6.70 7.19 -29.05
CA GLU A 214 -7.07 7.21 -30.47
C GLU A 214 -8.30 6.33 -30.80
N LYS A 215 -8.63 5.37 -29.92
CA LYS A 215 -9.75 4.43 -30.08
C LYS A 215 -10.97 4.82 -29.23
N THR A 216 -11.00 6.04 -28.70
CA THR A 216 -12.08 6.60 -27.85
C THR A 216 -13.48 6.32 -28.37
N ALA A 217 -13.73 6.59 -29.65
CA ALA A 217 -15.03 6.37 -30.30
C ALA A 217 -15.45 4.89 -30.39
N GLY A 218 -14.51 3.95 -30.26
CA GLY A 218 -14.77 2.51 -30.30
C GLY A 218 -15.13 1.90 -28.95
N TYR A 219 -14.98 2.63 -27.85
CA TYR A 219 -15.26 2.10 -26.51
C TYR A 219 -16.70 2.37 -26.05
N VAL A 220 -17.23 3.60 -26.23
CA VAL A 220 -18.60 3.99 -25.83
C VAL A 220 -19.10 5.17 -26.68
N GLU A 221 -20.40 5.17 -27.01
CA GLU A 221 -21.07 6.24 -27.77
C GLU A 221 -21.00 7.61 -27.09
N GLU A 222 -21.00 7.67 -25.76
CA GLU A 222 -20.92 8.90 -24.94
C GLU A 222 -19.67 9.76 -25.21
N PHE A 223 -18.58 9.15 -25.70
CA PHE A 223 -17.34 9.87 -26.06
C PHE A 223 -17.14 10.05 -27.57
N THR A 224 -18.21 9.87 -28.36
CA THR A 224 -18.18 10.10 -29.82
C THR A 224 -18.38 11.58 -30.17
N GLY A 225 -17.87 11.98 -31.35
CA GLY A 225 -17.90 13.37 -31.81
C GLY A 225 -16.94 14.30 -31.05
N ASP A 226 -16.88 15.57 -31.46
CA ASP A 226 -15.91 16.53 -30.91
C ASP A 226 -16.18 16.84 -29.43
N SER A 227 -17.44 16.97 -29.03
CA SER A 227 -17.82 17.19 -27.63
C SER A 227 -17.47 15.99 -26.74
N GLY A 228 -17.76 14.77 -27.20
CA GLY A 228 -17.42 13.55 -26.46
C GLY A 228 -15.92 13.36 -26.28
N ARG A 229 -15.12 13.71 -27.29
CA ARG A 229 -13.65 13.74 -27.19
C ARG A 229 -13.15 14.73 -26.14
N ILE A 230 -13.73 15.92 -26.07
CA ILE A 230 -13.37 16.92 -25.05
C ILE A 230 -13.68 16.38 -23.65
N SER A 231 -14.89 15.84 -23.42
CA SER A 231 -15.28 15.20 -22.17
C SER A 231 -14.32 14.07 -21.77
N PHE A 232 -13.98 13.18 -22.71
CA PHE A 232 -13.01 12.12 -22.45
C PHE A 232 -11.65 12.67 -21.99
N HIS A 233 -11.11 13.68 -22.67
CA HIS A 233 -9.83 14.28 -22.29
C HIS A 233 -9.87 14.98 -20.93
N GLN A 234 -10.99 15.62 -20.58
CA GLN A 234 -11.18 16.24 -19.27
C GLN A 234 -11.26 15.18 -18.16
N ALA A 235 -12.06 14.13 -18.35
CA ALA A 235 -12.15 12.98 -17.46
C ALA A 235 -10.78 12.31 -17.27
N LEU A 236 -10.05 12.10 -18.36
CA LEU A 236 -8.71 11.52 -18.32
C LEU A 236 -7.74 12.39 -17.52
N ARG A 237 -7.72 13.71 -17.76
CA ARG A 237 -6.88 14.64 -17.00
C ARG A 237 -7.21 14.60 -15.51
N GLU A 238 -8.50 14.51 -15.15
CA GLU A 238 -8.91 14.34 -13.76
C GLU A 238 -8.39 13.03 -13.18
N LEU A 239 -8.58 11.90 -13.87
CA LEU A 239 -8.14 10.58 -13.39
C LEU A 239 -6.61 10.49 -13.26
N LEU A 240 -5.86 11.11 -14.16
CA LEU A 240 -4.40 11.22 -14.07
C LEU A 240 -3.98 12.12 -12.91
N ALA A 241 -4.61 13.29 -12.74
CA ALA A 241 -4.32 14.22 -11.65
C ALA A 241 -4.61 13.60 -10.28
N ARG A 242 -5.66 12.77 -10.19
CA ARG A 242 -6.02 12.00 -8.99
C ARG A 242 -5.30 10.65 -8.90
N ARG A 243 -4.39 10.34 -9.84
CA ARG A 243 -3.55 9.13 -9.87
C ARG A 243 -4.35 7.82 -9.85
N LEU A 244 -5.56 7.88 -10.39
CA LEU A 244 -6.41 6.71 -10.59
C LEU A 244 -6.03 5.98 -11.87
N PHE A 245 -5.53 6.71 -12.87
CA PHE A 245 -4.94 6.17 -14.10
C PHE A 245 -3.44 6.49 -14.20
N TRP A 246 -2.72 5.70 -14.99
CA TRP A 246 -1.38 6.01 -15.47
C TRP A 246 -1.25 5.72 -16.97
N ASN A 247 -0.31 6.40 -17.62
CA ASN A 247 0.05 6.14 -19.00
C ASN A 247 1.07 5.00 -19.03
N HIS A 248 0.79 3.95 -19.77
CA HIS A 248 1.75 2.92 -20.10
C HIS A 248 2.17 3.07 -21.57
N TYR A 249 3.46 2.94 -21.81
CA TYR A 249 4.01 2.90 -23.15
C TYR A 249 4.21 1.43 -23.52
N GLU A 250 3.51 1.00 -24.57
CA GLU A 250 3.78 -0.28 -25.23
C GLU A 250 4.47 -0.01 -26.56
N PRO A 251 5.77 -0.37 -26.70
CA PRO A 251 6.46 -0.27 -27.97
C PRO A 251 5.94 -1.31 -28.96
N ASN A 252 5.86 -0.94 -30.25
CA ASN A 252 5.55 -1.85 -31.35
C ASN A 252 4.23 -2.64 -31.22
N THR A 253 3.14 -2.01 -30.80
CA THR A 253 1.80 -2.64 -30.88
C THR A 253 1.29 -2.78 -32.31
N GLY A 254 2.03 -2.23 -33.28
CA GLY A 254 1.97 -2.51 -34.72
C GLY A 254 3.33 -2.20 -35.39
N ILE A 255 3.42 -2.40 -36.72
CA ILE A 255 4.65 -2.10 -37.48
C ILE A 255 4.94 -0.59 -37.39
N GLY A 256 5.96 -0.23 -36.61
CA GLY A 256 6.41 1.17 -36.45
C GLY A 256 5.47 2.06 -35.65
N VAL A 257 4.51 1.48 -34.92
CA VAL A 257 3.56 2.22 -34.08
C VAL A 257 3.79 1.85 -32.63
N ASP A 258 4.23 2.84 -31.87
CA ASP A 258 4.17 2.81 -30.42
C ASP A 258 2.78 3.25 -29.96
N SER A 259 2.25 2.62 -28.93
CA SER A 259 0.96 3.02 -28.38
C SER A 259 1.08 3.42 -26.91
N TYR A 260 0.42 4.53 -26.58
CA TYR A 260 0.21 4.95 -25.21
C TYR A 260 -1.15 4.41 -24.76
N GLY A 261 -1.09 3.40 -23.90
CA GLY A 261 -2.24 2.83 -23.21
C GLY A 261 -2.50 3.53 -21.89
N LEU A 262 -3.74 3.54 -21.45
CA LEU A 262 -4.11 3.95 -20.11
C LEU A 262 -4.53 2.74 -19.30
N HIS A 263 -4.06 2.66 -18.06
CA HIS A 263 -4.55 1.65 -17.13
C HIS A 263 -4.95 2.27 -15.80
N ALA A 264 -5.88 1.61 -15.12
CA ALA A 264 -6.14 1.89 -13.72
C ALA A 264 -4.92 1.52 -12.88
N THR A 265 -4.49 2.47 -12.05
CA THR A 265 -3.58 2.18 -10.94
C THR A 265 -4.28 1.26 -9.94
N LYS A 266 -3.54 0.76 -8.97
CA LYS A 266 -4.11 -0.06 -7.90
C LYS A 266 -5.12 0.72 -7.04
N LEU A 267 -4.93 2.03 -6.89
CA LEU A 267 -5.93 2.92 -6.29
C LEU A 267 -7.15 3.07 -7.20
N GLY A 268 -6.96 3.26 -8.51
CA GLY A 268 -8.04 3.28 -9.49
C GLY A 268 -8.90 2.02 -9.44
N TRP A 269 -8.28 0.85 -9.33
CA TRP A 269 -8.96 -0.43 -9.14
C TRP A 269 -9.83 -0.47 -7.88
N ARG A 270 -9.32 0.01 -6.76
CA ARG A 270 -10.10 0.07 -5.51
C ARG A 270 -11.30 1.02 -5.61
N VAL A 271 -11.16 2.13 -6.36
CA VAL A 271 -12.28 3.03 -6.66
C VAL A 271 -13.31 2.33 -7.54
N ILE A 272 -12.89 1.62 -8.59
CA ILE A 272 -13.77 0.82 -9.46
C ILE A 272 -14.54 -0.21 -8.62
N GLU A 273 -13.84 -1.00 -7.80
CA GLU A 273 -14.46 -1.98 -6.90
C GLU A 273 -15.52 -1.33 -5.98
N HIS A 274 -15.19 -0.17 -5.39
CA HIS A 274 -16.10 0.56 -4.53
C HIS A 274 -17.34 1.07 -5.28
N LEU A 275 -17.18 1.65 -6.47
CA LEU A 275 -18.30 2.12 -7.30
C LEU A 275 -19.23 0.95 -7.66
N TRP A 276 -18.67 -0.21 -7.96
CA TRP A 276 -19.43 -1.42 -8.32
C TRP A 276 -20.06 -2.14 -7.15
N GLN A 277 -19.70 -1.82 -5.91
CA GLN A 277 -20.44 -2.32 -4.75
C GLN A 277 -21.92 -1.93 -4.83
N HIS A 278 -22.31 -0.91 -5.59
CA HIS A 278 -23.71 -0.54 -5.73
C HIS A 278 -24.36 -1.01 -7.03
N ASP A 279 -23.65 -1.78 -7.87
CA ASP A 279 -24.15 -2.34 -9.14
C ASP A 279 -24.07 -3.88 -9.14
N PRO A 280 -25.19 -4.59 -8.92
CA PRO A 280 -25.24 -6.06 -8.89
C PRO A 280 -24.70 -6.73 -10.16
N LYS A 281 -24.90 -6.13 -11.34
CA LYS A 281 -24.43 -6.68 -12.62
C LYS A 281 -22.90 -6.66 -12.73
N MET A 282 -22.27 -5.77 -11.97
CA MET A 282 -20.82 -5.56 -11.99
C MET A 282 -20.09 -6.39 -10.92
N ARG A 283 -20.81 -6.93 -9.93
CA ARG A 283 -20.25 -7.82 -8.88
C ARG A 283 -20.01 -9.27 -9.33
N GLU A 284 -20.80 -9.79 -10.27
CA GLU A 284 -20.67 -11.19 -10.70
C GLU A 284 -19.69 -11.32 -11.87
N PRO A 285 -18.58 -12.09 -11.79
CA PRO A 285 -17.79 -12.38 -12.98
C PRO A 285 -18.73 -12.95 -14.04
N SER A 286 -18.76 -12.33 -15.22
CA SER A 286 -19.54 -12.76 -16.37
C SER A 286 -19.06 -14.18 -16.73
N GLY A 287 -19.72 -15.19 -16.16
CA GLY A 287 -19.19 -16.56 -16.17
C GLY A 287 -19.78 -17.52 -15.13
N SER A 288 -20.91 -17.22 -14.48
CA SER A 288 -21.74 -18.32 -14.00
C SER A 288 -22.25 -19.05 -15.24
N VAL A 289 -21.80 -20.29 -15.40
CA VAL A 289 -22.17 -21.19 -16.48
C VAL A 289 -23.69 -21.34 -16.46
N THR A 290 -24.39 -20.56 -17.28
CA THR A 290 -25.70 -20.94 -17.81
C THR A 290 -25.43 -21.72 -19.09
N GLY A 291 -24.76 -22.86 -18.93
CA GLY A 291 -24.85 -23.91 -19.94
C GLY A 291 -26.31 -24.38 -19.96
N PRO A 292 -26.93 -24.57 -21.13
CA PRO A 292 -28.18 -25.30 -21.19
C PRO A 292 -27.92 -26.73 -20.69
N ASN A 293 -28.64 -27.13 -19.63
CA ASN A 293 -28.88 -28.55 -19.41
C ASN A 293 -29.80 -29.01 -20.54
N MET A 294 -29.28 -29.92 -21.38
CA MET A 294 -29.93 -30.67 -22.46
C MET A 294 -30.32 -29.88 -23.71
#